data_AF-A0A2P4SF66-F1
#
_entry.id   AF-A0A2P4SF66-F1
#
_cell.length_a   1.000
_cell.length_b   1.000
_cell.length_c   1.000
_cell.angle_alpha   90.00
_cell.angle_beta   90.00
_cell.angle_gamma   90.00
#
_symmetry.space_group_name_H-M   'P 1'
#
loop_
_entity.id
_entity.type
_entity.pdbx_description
1 polymer ?
#
loop_
_entity_poly.entity_id
_entity_poly.type
_entity_poly.pdbx_seq_one_letter_code
_entity_poly.pdbx_strand_id
1 'polypeptide(L)'
;MLLFLHPVTPELLVSPRSQDGDLGSQCPEDRGNWTGRLDFLLSCIGYCVGLGNVWRFPYRAYTNGGGTRASFQPRPLISELGRSLNRHPFPISGLRSGAFLVPYFIMLAICGIPIFFMELSLGQFSSLGPLAVWKISPLFKGIGMGTILIVSLVAIYYNMIIAYVLFYLFASLTSDLPWQHCGNWWNTELCLDHRVIKTGNTTFPVNISNTVSPSEEYWSRYVLHIQGSSGIGDPGRIRWNLCLCLLLSWTIVYLCILKGVKSSGK
;
A
#
# COMPACT_ATOMS: atom_id res chain seq x y z
N MET A 1 -30.72 23.53 -2.26
CA MET A 1 -31.40 24.21 -1.14
C MET A 1 -30.75 23.70 0.14
N LEU A 2 -29.53 24.10 0.50
CA LEU A 2 -29.04 25.46 0.72
C LEU A 2 -30.00 26.20 1.66
N LEU A 3 -29.88 25.90 2.96
CA LEU A 3 -30.10 26.76 4.12
C LEU A 3 -30.08 25.88 5.39
N PHE A 4 -29.40 26.38 6.43
CA PHE A 4 -29.22 25.79 7.78
C PHE A 4 -28.10 24.75 7.97
N LEU A 5 -26.85 25.22 7.94
CA LEU A 5 -25.85 24.80 8.94
C LEU A 5 -25.14 26.05 9.44
N HIS A 6 -25.74 26.68 10.46
CA HIS A 6 -25.01 27.60 11.31
C HIS A 6 -23.97 26.80 12.12
N PRO A 7 -22.74 27.30 12.30
CA PRO A 7 -21.78 26.67 13.20
C PRO A 7 -22.28 26.82 14.65
N VAL A 8 -22.55 25.70 15.31
CA VAL A 8 -22.82 25.67 16.75
C VAL A 8 -21.48 25.89 17.46
N THR A 9 -21.33 27.04 18.12
CA THR A 9 -20.21 27.35 19.03
C THR A 9 -20.25 26.48 20.28
N PRO A 10 -19.12 25.94 20.76
CA PRO A 10 -19.06 25.26 22.05
C PRO A 10 -18.83 26.29 23.18
N GLU A 11 -19.91 26.90 23.70
CA GLU A 11 -19.86 27.87 24.81
C GLU A 11 -20.37 27.31 26.15
N LEU A 12 -20.56 26.00 26.29
CA LEU A 12 -20.99 25.42 27.58
C LEU A 12 -20.28 24.11 27.86
N LEU A 13 -19.19 24.17 28.63
CA LEU A 13 -18.82 23.25 29.71
C LEU A 13 -17.44 23.67 30.27
N VAL A 14 -17.34 24.89 30.80
CA VAL A 14 -16.29 25.25 31.76
C VAL A 14 -16.98 25.34 33.12
N SER A 15 -16.84 24.27 33.92
CA SER A 15 -17.06 24.36 35.38
C SER A 15 -15.71 24.58 36.06
N PRO A 16 -15.61 25.45 37.07
CA PRO A 16 -14.34 25.88 37.63
C PRO A 16 -13.88 24.94 38.75
N ARG A 17 -12.60 24.52 38.73
CA ARG A 17 -11.85 24.22 39.96
C ARG A 17 -10.34 24.34 39.75
N SER A 18 -9.84 25.51 40.16
CA SER A 18 -8.52 25.86 40.69
C SER A 18 -7.44 24.76 40.79
N GLN A 19 -6.27 24.98 40.17
CA GLN A 19 -5.03 25.31 40.88
C GLN A 19 -3.89 25.64 39.89
N ASP A 20 -3.03 26.56 40.34
CA ASP A 20 -2.08 27.39 39.61
C ASP A 20 -0.94 26.66 38.88
N GLY A 21 -0.51 27.25 37.75
CA GLY A 21 0.66 26.87 37.00
C GLY A 21 0.74 27.63 35.67
N ASP A 22 1.34 28.81 35.71
CA ASP A 22 1.65 29.68 34.56
C ASP A 22 2.40 28.94 33.45
N LEU A 23 1.69 28.62 32.36
CA LEU A 23 2.25 28.25 31.06
C LEU A 23 1.28 28.72 29.99
N GLY A 24 1.61 29.86 29.40
CA GLY A 24 0.94 30.56 28.29
C GLY A 24 -0.24 29.85 27.66
N SER A 25 -1.43 30.38 27.90
CA SER A 25 -2.59 30.16 27.04
C SER A 25 -2.30 30.76 25.67
N GLN A 26 -1.59 30.02 24.83
CA GLN A 26 -1.60 30.26 23.39
C GLN A 26 -3.03 29.98 22.92
N CYS A 27 -3.73 31.01 22.43
CA CYS A 27 -4.88 30.81 21.55
C CYS A 27 -4.45 29.77 20.51
N PRO A 28 -5.24 28.70 20.28
CA PRO A 28 -4.84 27.68 19.31
C PRO A 28 -4.59 28.39 17.99
N GLU A 29 -3.36 28.23 17.49
CA GLU A 29 -2.93 28.72 16.18
C GLU A 29 -4.07 28.48 15.18
N ASP A 30 -4.59 29.55 14.54
CA ASP A 30 -5.76 29.47 13.68
C ASP A 30 -5.57 28.33 12.67
N ARG A 31 -6.38 27.27 12.84
CA ARG A 31 -6.29 26.06 12.01
C ARG A 31 -6.34 26.49 10.55
N GLY A 32 -5.28 26.21 9.80
CA GLY A 32 -5.21 26.54 8.39
C GLY A 32 -6.40 25.95 7.63
N ASN A 33 -7.22 26.80 7.03
CA ASN A 33 -8.29 26.37 6.14
C ASN A 33 -7.74 25.92 4.78
N TRP A 34 -8.43 24.98 4.14
CA TRP A 34 -8.17 24.59 2.76
C TRP A 34 -8.42 25.76 1.81
N THR A 35 -7.56 25.92 0.81
CA THR A 35 -7.66 26.99 -0.20
C THR A 35 -8.84 26.77 -1.15
N GLY A 36 -9.19 25.51 -1.43
CA GLY A 36 -10.32 25.14 -2.29
C GLY A 36 -10.94 23.79 -1.95
N ARG A 37 -12.18 23.57 -2.41
CA ARG A 37 -12.88 22.28 -2.27
C ARG A 37 -12.24 21.18 -3.10
N LEU A 38 -11.66 21.53 -4.25
CA LEU A 38 -10.95 20.58 -5.12
C LEU A 38 -9.65 20.10 -4.49
N ASP A 39 -8.89 21.00 -3.86
CA ASP A 39 -7.65 20.66 -3.14
C ASP A 39 -7.93 19.63 -2.03
N PHE A 40 -9.03 19.83 -1.29
CA PHE A 40 -9.50 18.86 -0.30
C PHE A 40 -9.91 17.52 -0.93
N LEU A 41 -10.71 17.54 -2.01
CA LEU A 41 -11.16 16.33 -2.68
C LEU A 41 -9.98 15.53 -3.27
N LEU A 42 -9.05 16.20 -3.92
CA LEU A 42 -7.83 15.61 -4.48
C LEU A 42 -6.96 15.01 -3.38
N SER A 43 -6.84 15.68 -2.24
CA SER A 43 -6.14 15.12 -1.06
C SER A 43 -6.81 13.84 -0.56
N CYS A 44 -8.14 13.80 -0.50
CA CYS A 44 -8.87 12.59 -0.13
C CYS A 44 -8.69 11.45 -1.15
N ILE A 45 -8.76 11.76 -2.45
CA ILE A 45 -8.53 10.76 -3.51
C ILE A 45 -7.10 10.23 -3.45
N GLY A 46 -6.11 11.12 -3.25
CA GLY A 46 -4.71 10.74 -3.09
C GLY A 46 -4.48 9.82 -1.89
N TYR A 47 -5.18 10.06 -0.77
CA TYR A 47 -5.17 9.16 0.38
C TYR A 47 -5.81 7.80 0.08
N CYS A 48 -6.91 7.77 -0.68
CA CYS A 48 -7.62 6.53 -1.05
C CYS A 48 -6.87 5.68 -2.10
N VAL A 49 -6.07 6.31 -2.97
CA VAL A 49 -5.32 5.64 -4.03
C VAL A 49 -3.91 5.29 -3.56
N GLY A 50 -3.76 4.11 -2.96
CA GLY A 50 -2.46 3.58 -2.53
C GLY A 50 -1.85 2.56 -3.49
N LEU A 51 -0.58 2.23 -3.27
CA LEU A 51 0.12 1.15 -4.00
C LEU A 51 -0.60 -0.21 -3.90
N GLY A 52 -1.35 -0.44 -2.82
CA GLY A 52 -2.21 -1.61 -2.69
C GLY A 52 -3.25 -1.74 -3.81
N ASN A 53 -3.76 -0.64 -4.36
CA ASN A 53 -4.71 -0.68 -5.46
C ASN A 53 -4.02 -1.12 -6.77
N VAL A 54 -2.72 -0.88 -6.92
CA VAL A 54 -1.95 -1.20 -8.13
C VAL A 54 -1.56 -2.68 -8.20
N TRP A 55 -1.10 -3.28 -7.10
CA TRP A 55 -0.64 -4.68 -7.11
C TRP A 55 -1.54 -5.65 -6.35
N ARG A 56 -2.08 -5.25 -5.18
CA ARG A 56 -2.77 -6.17 -4.28
C ARG A 56 -4.17 -6.46 -4.79
N PHE A 57 -4.86 -5.45 -5.30
CA PHE A 57 -6.18 -5.63 -5.87
C PHE A 57 -6.15 -6.55 -7.10
N PRO A 58 -5.31 -6.34 -8.14
CA PRO A 58 -5.24 -7.27 -9.27
C PRO A 58 -4.82 -8.67 -8.85
N TYR A 59 -3.84 -8.79 -7.95
CA TYR A 59 -3.40 -10.09 -7.45
C TYR A 59 -4.52 -10.84 -6.73
N ARG A 60 -5.24 -10.18 -5.81
CA ARG A 60 -6.37 -10.78 -5.08
C ARG A 60 -7.55 -11.09 -5.97
N ALA A 61 -7.85 -10.22 -6.94
CA ALA A 61 -8.86 -10.49 -7.94
C ALA A 61 -8.48 -11.75 -8.70
N TYR A 62 -7.26 -11.81 -9.24
CA TYR A 62 -6.77 -12.96 -9.98
C TYR A 62 -6.83 -14.29 -9.19
N THR A 63 -6.34 -14.32 -7.94
CA THR A 63 -6.33 -15.56 -7.14
C THR A 63 -7.71 -15.99 -6.64
N ASN A 64 -8.65 -15.05 -6.46
CA ASN A 64 -9.98 -15.33 -5.89
C ASN A 64 -11.11 -15.27 -6.93
N GLY A 65 -10.81 -15.53 -8.21
CA GLY A 65 -11.85 -15.68 -9.25
C GLY A 65 -12.18 -14.39 -10.03
N GLY A 66 -11.18 -13.54 -10.26
CA GLY A 66 -11.25 -12.32 -11.04
C GLY A 66 -10.54 -12.45 -12.39
N GLY A 67 -11.30 -12.19 -13.46
CA GLY A 67 -10.84 -11.96 -14.83
C GLY A 67 -10.23 -13.18 -15.55
N THR A 68 -11.08 -13.97 -16.23
CA THR A 68 -10.72 -14.96 -17.27
C THR A 68 -9.31 -15.55 -17.19
N ARG A 69 -9.14 -16.59 -16.37
CA ARG A 69 -8.33 -17.72 -16.80
C ARG A 69 -9.30 -18.83 -17.20
N ALA A 70 -9.55 -18.92 -18.51
CA ALA A 70 -9.58 -20.24 -19.12
C ALA A 70 -8.22 -20.85 -18.79
N SER A 71 -8.11 -21.47 -17.61
CA SER A 71 -7.06 -22.43 -17.38
C SER A 71 -7.39 -23.54 -18.37
N PHE A 72 -6.74 -23.44 -19.52
CA PHE A 72 -6.28 -24.58 -20.27
C PHE A 72 -5.44 -25.38 -19.27
N GLN A 73 -6.12 -26.14 -18.42
CA GLN A 73 -5.53 -27.25 -17.73
C GLN A 73 -5.28 -28.23 -18.87
N PRO A 74 -4.04 -28.57 -19.24
CA PRO A 74 -3.84 -29.80 -19.99
C PRO A 74 -4.34 -30.90 -19.06
N ARG A 75 -5.59 -31.33 -19.26
CA ARG A 75 -6.09 -32.53 -18.61
C ARG A 75 -5.16 -33.65 -19.12
N PRO A 76 -4.44 -34.37 -18.24
CA PRO A 76 -3.80 -35.60 -18.67
C PRO A 76 -4.92 -36.52 -19.17
N LEU A 77 -4.78 -36.98 -20.41
CA LEU A 77 -5.75 -37.77 -21.17
C LEU A 77 -5.87 -39.23 -20.64
N ILE A 78 -5.84 -39.45 -19.32
CA ILE A 78 -5.90 -40.79 -18.70
C ILE A 78 -6.82 -40.81 -17.47
N SER A 79 -8.01 -40.21 -17.54
CA SER A 79 -9.04 -40.46 -16.52
C SER A 79 -10.49 -40.36 -17.00
N GLU A 80 -10.75 -40.52 -18.30
CA GLU A 80 -12.10 -40.45 -18.88
C GLU A 80 -12.90 -41.76 -18.83
N LEU A 81 -12.40 -42.87 -18.26
CA LEU A 81 -13.13 -44.16 -18.30
C LEU A 81 -13.71 -44.67 -16.96
N GLY A 82 -13.93 -43.80 -15.97
CA GLY A 82 -14.33 -44.28 -14.64
C GLY A 82 -15.16 -43.36 -13.76
N ARG A 83 -15.83 -42.33 -14.31
CA ARG A 83 -16.69 -41.46 -13.49
C ARG A 83 -17.92 -40.93 -14.24
N SER A 84 -18.63 -41.84 -14.91
CA SER A 84 -20.02 -41.64 -15.31
C SER A 84 -20.91 -42.48 -14.40
N LEU A 85 -21.24 -41.95 -13.21
CA LEU A 85 -22.42 -42.27 -12.40
C LEU A 85 -22.32 -41.49 -11.07
N ASN A 86 -23.36 -40.70 -10.78
CA ASN A 86 -23.56 -39.83 -9.60
C ASN A 86 -22.84 -38.47 -9.53
N ARG A 87 -23.46 -37.43 -10.10
CA ARG A 87 -23.96 -36.28 -9.33
C ARG A 87 -24.83 -35.34 -10.18
N HIS A 88 -25.90 -34.88 -9.53
CA HIS A 88 -26.98 -33.96 -9.91
C HIS A 88 -26.71 -32.86 -10.96
N PRO A 89 -27.75 -32.43 -11.71
CA PRO A 89 -27.65 -31.38 -12.71
C PRO A 89 -27.74 -30.00 -12.07
N PHE A 90 -26.63 -29.27 -12.00
CA PHE A 90 -26.63 -27.81 -12.02
C PHE A 90 -25.47 -27.33 -12.90
N PRO A 91 -25.72 -26.99 -14.17
CA PRO A 91 -24.72 -26.39 -15.02
C PRO A 91 -24.69 -24.89 -14.73
N ILE A 92 -23.91 -24.46 -13.73
CA ILE A 92 -23.46 -23.06 -13.64
C ILE A 92 -22.03 -22.98 -14.19
N SER A 93 -21.84 -23.51 -15.39
CA SER A 93 -20.57 -23.48 -16.14
C SER A 93 -20.63 -22.39 -17.21
N GLY A 94 -20.91 -21.15 -16.81
CA GLY A 94 -21.05 -20.03 -17.76
C GLY A 94 -20.89 -18.62 -17.20
N LEU A 95 -20.66 -18.42 -15.89
CA LEU A 95 -20.57 -17.06 -15.31
C LEU A 95 -19.57 -16.99 -14.13
N ARG A 96 -18.30 -17.35 -14.36
CA ARG A 96 -17.21 -17.18 -13.36
C ARG A 96 -16.30 -15.98 -13.65
N SER A 97 -16.75 -15.04 -14.48
CA SER A 97 -16.06 -13.76 -14.67
C SER A 97 -16.64 -12.74 -13.69
N GLY A 98 -16.01 -12.57 -12.52
CA GLY A 98 -16.40 -11.53 -11.55
C GLY A 98 -16.82 -12.02 -10.16
N ALA A 99 -16.57 -13.29 -9.81
CA ALA A 99 -16.90 -13.84 -8.48
C ALA A 99 -16.25 -13.07 -7.32
N PHE A 100 -15.10 -12.43 -7.56
CA PHE A 100 -14.45 -11.54 -6.59
C PHE A 100 -15.08 -10.14 -6.54
N LEU A 101 -15.55 -9.60 -7.68
CA LEU A 101 -16.03 -8.23 -7.78
C LEU A 101 -17.41 -8.04 -7.11
N VAL A 102 -18.28 -9.04 -7.20
CA VAL A 102 -19.61 -9.00 -6.57
C VAL A 102 -19.52 -8.78 -5.03
N PRO A 103 -18.83 -9.64 -4.25
CA PRO A 103 -18.68 -9.40 -2.81
C PRO A 103 -17.84 -8.16 -2.50
N TYR A 104 -16.89 -7.79 -3.37
CA TYR A 104 -16.11 -6.56 -3.22
C TYR A 104 -17.01 -5.31 -3.23
N PHE A 105 -17.90 -5.16 -4.23
CA PHE A 105 -18.80 -4.00 -4.29
C PHE A 105 -19.87 -4.01 -3.19
N ILE A 106 -20.36 -5.18 -2.80
CA ILE A 106 -21.33 -5.32 -1.69
C ILE A 106 -20.69 -4.85 -0.38
N MET A 107 -19.49 -5.36 -0.04
CA MET A 107 -18.78 -4.96 1.18
C MET A 107 -18.33 -3.50 1.12
N LEU A 108 -17.99 -2.98 -0.06
CA LEU A 108 -17.68 -1.56 -0.25
C LEU A 108 -18.91 -0.70 0.07
N ALA A 109 -20.10 -1.08 -0.42
CA ALA A 109 -21.32 -0.32 -0.19
C ALA A 109 -21.82 -0.41 1.27
N ILE A 110 -21.77 -1.58 1.90
CA ILE A 110 -22.32 -1.82 3.25
C ILE A 110 -21.35 -1.39 4.35
N CYS A 111 -20.04 -1.60 4.17
CA CYS A 111 -19.06 -1.32 5.22
C CYS A 111 -18.11 -0.19 4.82
N GLY A 112 -17.55 -0.22 3.61
CA GLY A 112 -16.52 0.74 3.19
C GLY A 112 -17.01 2.20 3.16
N ILE A 113 -18.06 2.47 2.39
CA ILE A 113 -18.62 3.81 2.21
C ILE A 113 -19.16 4.38 3.54
N PRO A 114 -19.92 3.63 4.36
CA PRO A 114 -20.40 4.14 5.64
C PRO A 114 -19.29 4.45 6.65
N ILE A 115 -18.25 3.60 6.75
CA ILE A 115 -17.12 3.86 7.66
C ILE A 115 -16.33 5.09 7.20
N PHE A 116 -16.05 5.21 5.90
CA PHE A 116 -15.36 6.37 5.34
C PHE A 116 -16.16 7.66 5.56
N PHE A 117 -17.47 7.64 5.31
CA PHE A 117 -18.33 8.80 5.54
C PHE A 117 -18.42 9.17 7.02
N MET A 118 -18.50 8.18 7.92
CA MET A 118 -18.49 8.40 9.37
C MET A 118 -17.19 9.08 9.82
N GLU A 119 -16.04 8.61 9.34
CA GLU A 119 -14.73 9.19 9.68
C GLU A 119 -14.60 10.64 9.20
N LEU A 120 -15.00 10.92 7.95
CA LEU A 120 -15.00 12.29 7.42
C LEU A 120 -15.94 13.21 8.20
N SER A 121 -17.16 12.74 8.49
CA SER A 121 -18.16 13.51 9.25
C SER A 121 -17.67 13.81 10.66
N LEU A 122 -17.06 12.84 11.34
CA LEU A 122 -16.47 13.00 12.66
C LEU A 122 -15.30 14.00 12.64
N GLY A 123 -14.43 13.91 11.65
CA GLY A 123 -13.30 14.84 11.49
C GLY A 123 -13.73 16.28 11.18
N GLN A 124 -14.79 16.47 10.40
CA GLN A 124 -15.35 17.78 10.11
C GLN A 124 -16.08 18.38 11.31
N PHE A 125 -16.92 17.61 12.00
CA PHE A 125 -17.70 18.07 13.14
C PHE A 125 -16.82 18.39 14.35
N SER A 126 -15.93 17.47 14.72
CA SER A 126 -15.06 17.67 15.89
C SER A 126 -13.95 18.67 15.61
N SER A 127 -13.44 18.73 14.37
CA SER A 127 -12.31 19.59 14.00
C SER A 127 -11.06 19.42 14.88
N LEU A 128 -10.95 18.27 15.54
CA LEU A 128 -9.89 17.91 16.48
C LEU A 128 -9.01 16.79 15.90
N GLY A 129 -7.79 16.66 16.41
CA GLY A 129 -6.89 15.55 16.06
C GLY A 129 -7.34 14.21 16.66
N PRO A 130 -6.81 13.08 16.17
CA PRO A 130 -7.29 11.73 16.50
C PRO A 130 -7.24 11.36 17.99
N LEU A 131 -6.38 11.99 18.81
CA LEU A 131 -6.40 11.81 20.27
C LEU A 131 -7.48 12.63 20.97
N ALA A 132 -7.73 13.85 20.50
CA ALA A 132 -8.62 14.80 21.15
C ALA A 132 -10.10 14.52 20.82
N VAL A 133 -10.39 13.91 19.67
CA VAL A 133 -11.76 13.52 19.26
C VAL A 133 -12.42 12.59 20.30
N TRP A 134 -11.68 11.65 20.88
CA TRP A 134 -12.21 10.68 21.84
C TRP A 134 -12.45 11.25 23.24
N LYS A 135 -12.31 12.58 23.45
CA LYS A 135 -12.79 13.26 24.67
C LYS A 135 -14.31 13.12 24.85
N ILE A 136 -15.06 12.84 23.79
CA ILE A 136 -16.51 12.59 23.84
C ILE A 136 -16.87 11.32 24.65
N SER A 137 -15.99 10.31 24.63
CA SER A 137 -16.22 9.03 25.32
C SER A 137 -14.89 8.45 25.80
N PRO A 138 -14.57 8.54 27.11
CA PRO A 138 -13.26 8.14 27.62
C PRO A 138 -12.95 6.64 27.46
N LEU A 139 -13.98 5.80 27.30
CA LEU A 139 -13.84 4.36 27.01
C LEU A 139 -13.03 4.10 25.71
N PHE A 140 -13.19 4.97 24.71
CA PHE A 140 -12.56 4.82 23.40
C PHE A 140 -11.27 5.63 23.25
N LYS A 141 -10.72 6.19 24.34
CA LYS A 141 -9.44 6.92 24.31
C LYS A 141 -8.27 6.08 23.79
N GLY A 142 -8.33 4.76 24.00
CA GLY A 142 -7.34 3.81 23.46
C GLY A 142 -7.34 3.73 21.93
N ILE A 143 -8.48 3.99 21.27
CA ILE A 143 -8.57 3.99 19.80
C ILE A 143 -7.68 5.09 19.21
N GLY A 144 -7.73 6.31 19.75
CA GLY A 144 -6.89 7.42 19.29
C GLY A 144 -5.39 7.16 19.44
N MET A 145 -4.97 6.54 20.56
CA MET A 145 -3.57 6.15 20.76
C MET A 145 -3.17 5.05 19.77
N GLY A 146 -4.04 4.06 19.55
CA GLY A 146 -3.85 3.02 18.55
C GLY A 146 -3.71 3.57 17.14
N THR A 147 -4.51 4.59 16.77
CA THR A 147 -4.41 5.26 15.47
C THR A 147 -3.04 5.91 15.29
N ILE A 148 -2.51 6.61 16.31
CA ILE A 148 -1.16 7.20 16.21
C ILE A 148 -0.08 6.13 16.04
N LEU A 149 -0.17 5.02 16.80
CA LEU A 149 0.78 3.91 16.69
C LEU A 149 0.73 3.25 15.30
N ILE A 150 -0.46 2.99 14.76
CA ILE A 150 -0.60 2.39 13.44
C ILE A 150 -0.10 3.35 12.36
N VAL A 151 -0.44 4.64 12.43
CA VAL A 151 0.05 5.64 11.47
C VAL A 151 1.56 5.77 11.50
N SER A 152 2.21 5.70 12.68
CA SER A 152 3.67 5.75 12.77
C SER A 152 4.34 4.51 12.16
N LEU A 153 3.80 3.31 12.40
CA LEU A 153 4.30 2.07 11.79
C LEU A 153 4.12 2.08 10.26
N VAL A 154 2.96 2.53 9.78
CA VAL A 154 2.66 2.69 8.36
C VAL A 154 3.61 3.71 7.73
N ALA A 155 3.89 4.84 8.40
CA ALA A 155 4.82 5.85 7.90
C ALA A 155 6.24 5.30 7.70
N ILE A 156 6.76 4.52 8.66
CA ILE A 156 8.08 3.89 8.54
C ILE A 156 8.11 2.90 7.36
N TYR A 157 7.10 2.05 7.26
CA TYR A 157 7.01 1.04 6.20
C TYR A 157 6.89 1.68 4.80
N TYR A 158 5.99 2.65 4.60
CA TYR A 158 5.79 3.27 3.29
C TYR A 158 6.96 4.15 2.86
N ASN A 159 7.66 4.82 3.80
CA ASN A 159 8.89 5.55 3.47
C ASN A 159 9.98 4.61 2.93
N MET A 160 10.08 3.38 3.43
CA MET A 160 11.00 2.38 2.87
C MET A 160 10.62 2.01 1.43
N ILE A 161 9.32 1.88 1.12
CA ILE A 161 8.88 1.60 -0.26
C ILE A 161 9.22 2.75 -1.20
N ILE A 162 9.01 4.00 -0.77
CA ILE A 162 9.40 5.19 -1.55
C ILE A 162 10.91 5.19 -1.80
N ALA A 163 11.72 4.83 -0.80
CA ALA A 163 13.18 4.72 -0.96
C ALA A 163 13.57 3.70 -2.03
N TYR A 164 12.90 2.54 -2.11
CA TYR A 164 13.14 1.57 -3.20
C TYR A 164 12.74 2.15 -4.56
N VAL A 165 11.61 2.84 -4.66
CA VAL A 165 11.19 3.48 -5.91
C VAL A 165 12.21 4.54 -6.36
N LEU A 166 12.71 5.38 -5.45
CA LEU A 166 13.75 6.36 -5.75
C LEU A 166 15.06 5.69 -6.19
N PHE A 167 15.45 4.60 -5.54
CA PHE A 167 16.62 3.82 -5.93
C PHE A 167 16.50 3.28 -7.37
N TYR A 168 15.35 2.67 -7.71
CA TYR A 168 15.08 2.17 -9.05
C TYR A 168 14.92 3.31 -10.07
N LEU A 169 14.39 4.47 -9.67
CA LEU A 169 14.29 5.66 -10.51
C LEU A 169 15.69 6.11 -10.95
N PHE A 170 16.62 6.26 -10.00
CA PHE A 170 18.00 6.63 -10.34
C PHE A 170 18.71 5.55 -11.17
N ALA A 171 18.50 4.26 -10.86
CA ALA A 171 19.07 3.18 -11.64
C ALA A 171 18.54 3.14 -13.10
N SER A 172 17.31 3.58 -13.32
CA SER A 172 16.67 3.64 -14.65
C SER A 172 17.15 4.81 -15.51
N LEU A 173 17.94 5.74 -14.98
CA LEU A 173 18.55 6.84 -15.76
C LEU A 173 19.79 6.39 -16.55
N THR A 174 20.14 5.10 -16.48
CA THR A 174 21.27 4.51 -17.22
C THR A 174 20.81 3.99 -18.58
N SER A 175 21.68 4.04 -19.59
CA SER A 175 21.38 3.54 -20.95
C SER A 175 21.10 2.04 -20.99
N ASP A 176 21.86 1.27 -20.20
CA ASP A 176 21.68 -0.17 -20.04
C ASP A 176 21.14 -0.46 -18.65
N LEU A 177 19.96 -1.08 -18.57
CA LEU A 177 19.32 -1.38 -17.30
C LEU A 177 20.06 -2.54 -16.61
N PRO A 178 20.40 -2.42 -15.32
CA PRO A 178 21.20 -3.44 -14.63
C PRO A 178 20.46 -4.77 -14.39
N TRP A 179 19.12 -4.76 -14.49
CA TRP A 179 18.28 -5.96 -14.45
C TRP A 179 17.90 -6.49 -15.83
N GLN A 180 18.53 -6.01 -16.91
CA GLN A 180 18.26 -6.49 -18.27
C GLN A 180 19.01 -7.79 -18.59
N HIS A 181 20.21 -7.99 -18.03
CA HIS A 181 21.12 -9.07 -18.43
C HIS A 181 21.80 -9.75 -17.23
N CYS A 182 22.22 -11.00 -17.41
CA CYS A 182 22.87 -11.80 -16.38
C CYS A 182 24.39 -11.57 -16.23
N GLY A 183 25.02 -10.71 -17.03
CA GLY A 183 26.48 -10.49 -17.05
C GLY A 183 27.07 -9.61 -15.93
N ASN A 184 26.37 -9.41 -14.81
CA ASN A 184 26.82 -8.53 -13.72
C ASN A 184 27.53 -9.30 -12.61
N TRP A 185 28.40 -8.62 -11.84
CA TRP A 185 29.22 -9.23 -10.78
C TRP A 185 28.44 -9.83 -9.60
N TRP A 186 27.17 -9.47 -9.45
CA TRP A 186 26.29 -10.00 -8.39
C TRP A 186 25.47 -11.21 -8.82
N ASN A 187 25.47 -11.58 -10.11
CA ASN A 187 24.64 -12.67 -10.63
C ASN A 187 25.29 -14.04 -10.42
N THR A 188 24.46 -15.07 -10.31
CA THR A 188 24.94 -16.47 -10.31
C THR A 188 24.68 -17.20 -11.61
N GLU A 189 25.27 -18.39 -11.73
CA GLU A 189 25.09 -19.32 -12.85
C GLU A 189 23.63 -19.76 -13.05
N LEU A 190 22.77 -19.56 -12.04
CA LEU A 190 21.33 -19.82 -12.11
C LEU A 190 20.54 -18.71 -12.81
N CYS A 191 21.17 -17.56 -13.09
CA CYS A 191 20.54 -16.44 -13.79
C CYS A 191 20.37 -16.79 -15.28
N LEU A 192 19.13 -16.76 -15.77
CA LEU A 192 18.81 -17.02 -17.17
C LEU A 192 18.22 -15.79 -17.85
N ASP A 193 18.85 -15.34 -18.92
CA ASP A 193 18.32 -14.25 -19.76
C ASP A 193 17.32 -14.81 -20.80
N HIS A 194 16.12 -14.23 -20.83
CA HIS A 194 15.07 -14.59 -21.79
C HIS A 194 15.50 -14.46 -23.26
N ARG A 195 16.46 -13.59 -23.59
CA ARG A 195 16.98 -13.43 -24.96
C ARG A 195 17.82 -14.63 -25.42
N VAL A 196 18.48 -15.31 -24.48
CA VAL A 196 19.33 -16.48 -24.76
C VAL A 196 18.48 -17.70 -25.15
N ILE A 197 17.31 -17.87 -24.53
CA ILE A 197 16.35 -18.94 -24.89
C ILE A 197 15.87 -18.79 -26.34
N LYS A 198 15.68 -17.55 -26.80
CA LYS A 198 15.11 -17.27 -28.13
C LYS A 198 16.11 -17.38 -29.29
N THR A 199 17.41 -17.39 -28.99
CA THR A 199 18.50 -17.36 -29.98
C THR A 199 19.34 -18.66 -29.95
N GLY A 200 19.16 -19.51 -28.93
CA GLY A 200 19.94 -20.73 -28.75
C GLY A 200 19.49 -21.88 -29.64
N ASN A 201 20.24 -22.12 -30.72
CA ASN A 201 20.36 -23.42 -31.40
C ASN A 201 21.20 -24.39 -30.53
N THR A 202 20.84 -24.60 -29.26
CA THR A 202 21.71 -25.29 -28.29
C THR A 202 21.02 -26.45 -27.58
N THR A 203 21.58 -27.61 -27.86
CA THR A 203 21.46 -28.96 -27.30
C THR A 203 21.80 -29.09 -25.80
N PHE A 204 21.61 -28.05 -24.99
CA PHE A 204 21.83 -28.13 -23.54
C PHE A 204 20.49 -28.26 -22.80
N PRO A 205 20.23 -29.39 -22.10
CA PRO A 205 19.07 -29.52 -21.24
C PRO A 205 19.30 -28.65 -20.00
N VAL A 206 19.03 -27.35 -20.11
CA VAL A 206 18.97 -26.48 -18.95
C VAL A 206 17.78 -26.96 -18.12
N ASN A 207 18.01 -27.35 -16.87
CA ASN A 207 16.97 -27.78 -15.96
C ASN A 207 16.18 -26.52 -15.52
N ILE A 208 15.20 -26.12 -16.35
CA ILE A 208 14.42 -24.86 -16.26
C ILE A 208 13.73 -24.69 -14.89
N SER A 209 13.58 -25.76 -14.12
CA SER A 209 12.94 -25.76 -12.80
C SER A 209 13.65 -24.89 -11.76
N ASN A 210 14.95 -24.66 -11.89
CA ASN A 210 15.77 -23.97 -10.87
C ASN A 210 16.38 -22.65 -11.35
N THR A 211 15.95 -22.13 -12.51
CA THR A 211 16.50 -20.88 -13.06
C THR A 211 15.78 -19.65 -12.51
N VAL A 212 16.54 -18.57 -12.27
CA VAL A 212 16.04 -17.30 -11.71
C VAL A 212 16.15 -16.18 -12.73
N SER A 213 15.19 -15.25 -12.73
CA SER A 213 15.19 -14.12 -13.64
C SER A 213 16.25 -13.06 -13.27
N PRO A 214 16.81 -12.30 -14.24
CA PRO A 214 17.80 -11.27 -13.97
C PRO A 214 17.28 -10.17 -13.03
N SER A 215 15.98 -9.84 -13.10
CA SER A 215 15.32 -8.89 -12.21
C SER A 215 15.18 -9.38 -10.77
N GLU A 216 14.94 -10.68 -10.58
CA GLU A 216 14.82 -11.29 -9.25
C GLU A 216 16.20 -11.41 -8.58
N GLU A 217 17.24 -11.76 -9.34
CA GLU A 217 18.63 -11.73 -8.85
C GLU A 217 19.07 -10.31 -8.48
N TYR A 218 18.75 -9.32 -9.32
CA TYR A 218 19.03 -7.91 -9.01
C TYR A 218 18.35 -7.46 -7.71
N TRP A 219 17.08 -7.77 -7.52
CA TRP A 219 16.35 -7.42 -6.29
C TRP A 219 16.91 -8.14 -5.05
N SER A 220 17.12 -9.45 -5.13
CA SER A 220 17.49 -10.27 -3.98
C SER A 220 18.96 -10.07 -3.55
N ARG A 221 19.90 -10.04 -4.51
CA ARG A 221 21.34 -9.99 -4.23
C ARG A 221 21.90 -8.59 -4.21
N TYR A 222 21.51 -7.74 -5.16
CA TYR A 222 22.09 -6.42 -5.28
C TYR A 222 21.36 -5.37 -4.43
N VAL A 223 20.03 -5.26 -4.57
CA VAL A 223 19.24 -4.27 -3.84
C VAL A 223 19.12 -4.64 -2.37
N LEU A 224 18.47 -5.77 -2.08
CA LEU A 224 18.22 -6.22 -0.71
C LEU A 224 19.46 -6.85 -0.05
N HIS A 225 20.32 -7.50 -0.83
CA HIS A 225 21.46 -8.26 -0.32
C HIS A 225 21.07 -9.27 0.76
N ILE A 226 19.99 -10.04 0.49
CA ILE A 226 19.41 -10.98 1.47
C ILE A 226 20.35 -12.14 1.82
N GLN A 227 21.33 -12.43 0.96
CA GLN A 227 22.27 -13.53 1.14
C GLN A 227 23.25 -13.33 2.31
N GLY A 228 23.43 -12.08 2.74
CA GLY A 228 24.26 -11.75 3.88
C GLY A 228 23.55 -11.89 5.23
N SER A 229 22.30 -12.35 5.24
CA SER A 229 21.47 -12.53 6.43
C SER A 229 21.06 -14.00 6.55
N SER A 230 21.26 -14.59 7.72
CA SER A 230 20.84 -15.98 8.01
C SER A 230 19.40 -16.06 8.53
N GLY A 231 18.67 -14.93 8.52
CA GLY A 231 17.28 -14.82 8.99
C GLY A 231 17.05 -13.54 9.81
N ILE A 232 15.88 -13.44 10.43
CA ILE A 232 15.45 -12.22 11.14
C ILE A 232 16.31 -11.87 12.37
N GLY A 233 17.00 -12.87 12.95
CA GLY A 233 17.89 -12.68 14.09
C GLY A 233 19.26 -12.12 13.73
N ASP A 234 19.66 -12.18 12.45
CA ASP A 234 20.92 -11.63 11.94
C ASP A 234 20.66 -10.87 10.63
N PRO A 235 20.26 -9.58 10.71
CA PRO A 235 19.87 -8.79 9.54
C PRO A 235 21.03 -8.44 8.60
N GLY A 236 22.27 -8.82 8.92
CA GLY A 236 23.44 -8.55 8.09
C GLY A 236 23.89 -7.08 8.13
N ARG A 237 24.54 -6.62 7.06
CA ARG A 237 25.14 -5.26 6.97
C ARG A 237 24.18 -4.24 6.35
N ILE A 238 24.22 -3.01 6.86
CA ILE A 238 23.45 -1.89 6.32
C ILE A 238 23.98 -1.49 4.93
N ARG A 239 23.07 -1.40 3.94
CA ARG A 239 23.38 -0.95 2.58
C ARG A 239 23.29 0.58 2.52
N TRP A 240 24.43 1.25 2.41
CA TRP A 240 24.50 2.72 2.39
C TRP A 240 23.73 3.37 1.24
N ASN A 241 23.70 2.74 0.07
CA ASN A 241 22.93 3.25 -1.08
C ASN A 241 21.43 3.35 -0.76
N LEU A 242 20.89 2.35 -0.06
CA LEU A 242 19.50 2.35 0.40
C LEU A 242 19.29 3.34 1.56
N CYS A 243 20.26 3.47 2.47
CA CYS A 243 20.20 4.44 3.56
C CYS A 243 20.12 5.88 3.04
N LEU A 244 20.90 6.22 2.01
CA LEU A 244 20.85 7.54 1.35
C LEU A 244 19.51 7.77 0.64
N CYS A 245 18.98 6.77 -0.06
CA CYS A 245 17.65 6.87 -0.68
C CYS A 245 16.54 7.01 0.36
N LEU A 246 16.68 6.37 1.52
CA LEU A 246 15.76 6.50 2.64
C LEU A 246 15.80 7.91 3.24
N LEU A 247 17.00 8.47 3.46
CA LEU A 247 17.16 9.84 3.94
C LEU A 247 16.56 10.85 2.96
N LEU A 248 16.75 10.64 1.65
CA LEU A 248 16.13 11.45 0.61
C LEU A 248 14.60 11.36 0.65
N SER A 249 14.04 10.15 0.77
CA SER A 249 12.58 9.95 0.92
C SER A 249 12.02 10.74 2.11
N TRP A 250 12.65 10.61 3.28
CA TRP A 250 12.23 11.36 4.48
C TRP A 250 12.31 12.87 4.28
N THR A 251 13.36 13.34 3.60
CA THR A 251 13.51 14.77 3.29
C THR A 251 12.39 15.26 2.37
N ILE A 252 12.05 14.50 1.33
CA ILE A 252 10.94 14.83 0.42
C ILE A 252 9.62 14.89 1.19
N VAL A 253 9.30 13.85 1.98
CA VAL A 253 8.07 13.81 2.78
C VAL A 253 8.02 14.96 3.79
N TYR A 254 9.13 15.25 4.45
CA TYR A 254 9.26 16.38 5.37
C TYR A 254 8.96 17.70 4.67
N LEU A 255 9.55 17.96 3.50
CA LEU A 255 9.31 19.18 2.72
C LEU A 255 7.85 19.32 2.27
N CYS A 256 7.19 18.21 1.90
CA CYS A 256 5.77 18.21 1.52
C CYS A 256 4.81 18.52 2.70
N ILE A 257 5.24 18.27 3.93
CA ILE A 257 4.44 18.45 5.15
C ILE A 257 4.79 19.74 5.90
N LEU A 258 6.02 20.28 5.73
CA LEU A 258 6.55 21.41 6.51
C LEU A 258 5.66 22.65 6.52
N LYS A 259 4.99 22.94 5.41
CA LYS A 259 4.06 24.08 5.26
C LYS A 259 2.60 23.74 5.58
N GLY A 260 2.35 22.55 6.13
CA GLY A 260 1.04 22.04 6.51
C GLY A 260 0.08 21.84 5.33
N VAL A 261 -1.21 21.82 5.64
CA VAL A 261 -2.29 21.56 4.67
C VAL A 261 -2.34 22.52 3.49
N LYS A 262 -1.82 23.76 3.66
CA LYS A 262 -1.73 24.75 2.59
C LYS A 262 -0.73 24.38 1.49
N SER A 263 0.24 23.52 1.83
CA SER A 263 1.22 22.97 0.90
C SER A 263 0.87 21.57 0.44
N SER A 264 0.34 20.72 1.33
CA SER A 264 0.00 19.34 0.96
C SER A 264 -1.14 19.23 -0.05
N GLY A 265 -1.99 20.26 -0.18
CA GLY A 265 -3.03 20.33 -1.20
C GLY A 265 -2.60 20.92 -2.55
N LYS A 266 -1.34 21.35 -2.71
CA LYS A 266 -0.78 21.88 -3.97
C LYS A 266 0.22 20.90 -4.55
#